data_AF-A0A523AQA7-F1
#
_entry.id   AF-A0A523AQA7-F1
#
_cell.length_a   1.000
_cell.length_b   1.000
_cell.length_c   1.000
_cell.angle_alpha   90.00
_cell.angle_beta   90.00
_cell.angle_gamma   90.00
#
_symmetry.space_group_name_H-M   'P 1'
#
loop_
_entity.id
_entity.type
_entity.pdbx_description
1 polymer ?
#
loop_
_entity_poly.entity_id
_entity_poly.type
_entity_poly.pdbx_seq_one_letter_code
_entity_poly.pdbx_strand_id
1 'polypeptide(L)' 'DAITGGSDALAEVTIKLEDKKGNLYISKGVKEDVVLASVEAMINGINKYFLKKGY' A
#
# COMPACT_ATOMS: atom_id res chain seq x y z
N ASP A 1 -1.89 -16.97 -1.57
CA ASP A 1 -1.70 -17.34 -0.15
C ASP A 1 -2.35 -16.32 0.75
N ALA A 2 -3.47 -16.68 1.38
CA ALA A 2 -4.06 -15.88 2.44
C ALA A 2 -3.22 -16.13 3.71
N ILE A 3 -2.55 -15.11 4.22
CA ILE A 3 -1.56 -15.26 5.30
C ILE A 3 -2.22 -15.60 6.65
N THR A 4 -3.52 -15.33 6.85
CA THR A 4 -4.24 -15.83 8.03
C THR A 4 -5.69 -16.21 7.68
N GLY A 5 -6.07 -17.44 8.04
CA GLY A 5 -7.42 -18.00 7.83
C GLY A 5 -8.14 -18.14 9.16
N GLY A 6 -9.20 -17.37 9.35
CA GLY A 6 -9.98 -17.26 10.60
C GLY A 6 -10.48 -15.83 10.78
N SER A 7 -11.23 -15.52 11.84
CA SER A 7 -11.72 -14.16 12.13
C SER A 7 -10.61 -13.08 12.23
N ASP A 8 -9.35 -13.49 12.32
CA ASP A 8 -8.14 -12.64 12.30
C ASP A 8 -7.48 -12.60 10.90
N ALA A 9 -8.27 -12.74 9.84
CA ALA A 9 -7.78 -12.70 8.46
C ALA A 9 -7.10 -11.35 8.15
N LEU A 10 -5.80 -11.36 7.87
CA LEU A 10 -4.99 -10.19 7.54
C LEU A 10 -5.09 -9.98 6.03
N ALA A 11 -5.72 -8.89 5.65
CA ALA A 11 -5.74 -8.40 4.28
C ALA A 11 -4.39 -7.75 3.95
N GLU A 12 -3.69 -8.30 2.95
CA GLU A 12 -2.54 -7.66 2.32
C GLU A 12 -3.01 -6.83 1.12
N VAL A 13 -2.72 -5.53 1.15
CA VAL A 13 -2.94 -4.61 0.03
C VAL A 13 -1.59 -4.16 -0.50
N THR A 14 -1.37 -4.36 -1.80
CA THR A 14 -0.20 -3.81 -2.51
C THR A 14 -0.67 -2.73 -3.49
N ILE A 15 -0.11 -1.53 -3.38
CA ILE A 15 -0.37 -0.42 -4.28
C ILE A 15 0.88 -0.14 -5.10
N LYS A 16 0.68 0.02 -6.40
CA LYS A 16 1.71 0.34 -7.37
C LYS A 16 1.39 1.69 -7.99
N LEU A 17 2.25 2.66 -7.72
CA LEU A 17 2.19 4.00 -8.29
C LEU A 17 3.25 4.12 -9.38
N GLU A 18 2.88 4.75 -10.49
CA GLU A 18 3.78 5.05 -11.58
C GLU A 18 3.74 6.55 -11.83
N ASP A 19 4.90 7.18 -11.98
CA ASP A 19 4.97 8.57 -12.39
C ASP A 19 5.08 8.71 -13.92
N LYS A 20 4.86 9.93 -14.42
CA LYS A 20 4.94 10.23 -15.86
C LYS A 20 6.33 9.97 -16.48
N LYS A 21 7.36 9.69 -15.68
CA LYS A 21 8.72 9.37 -16.13
C LYS A 21 8.99 7.85 -16.09
N GLY A 22 8.00 7.04 -15.74
CA GLY A 22 8.11 5.58 -15.62
C GLY A 22 8.74 5.10 -14.30
N ASN A 23 8.91 5.98 -13.29
CA ASN A 23 9.37 5.52 -11.99
C ASN A 23 8.23 4.80 -11.27
N LEU A 24 8.55 3.63 -10.73
CA LEU A 24 7.62 2.75 -10.07
C LEU A 24 7.80 2.83 -8.55
N TYR A 25 6.71 3.00 -7.83
CA TYR A 25 6.69 3.09 -6.37
C TYR A 25 5.70 2.06 -5.84
N ILE A 26 6.18 1.21 -4.94
CA ILE A 26 5.38 0.14 -4.35
C ILE A 26 5.19 0.44 -2.87
N SER A 27 3.93 0.48 -2.45
CA SER A 27 3.53 0.49 -1.04
C SER A 27 2.74 -0.78 -0.73
N LYS A 28 2.90 -1.26 0.50
CA LYS A 28 2.17 -2.40 1.04
C LYS A 28 1.52 -2.00 2.35
N GLY A 29 0.30 -2.45 2.59
CA GLY A 29 -0.42 -2.34 3.85
C GLY A 29 -0.95 -3.71 4.25
N VAL A 30 -0.85 -4.06 5.53
CA VAL A 30 -1.37 -5.33 6.08
C VAL A 30 -2.21 -4.99 7.29
N LYS A 31 -3.52 -5.29 7.24
CA LYS A 31 -4.45 -5.11 8.37
C LYS A 31 -5.55 -6.16 8.35
N GLU A 32 -6.21 -6.37 9.48
CA GLU A 32 -7.43 -7.18 9.58
C GLU A 32 -8.57 -6.60 8.72
N ASP A 33 -8.70 -5.28 8.67
CA ASP A 33 -9.66 -4.58 7.80
C ASP A 33 -9.02 -4.19 6.47
N VAL A 34 -9.53 -4.76 5.37
CA VAL A 34 -9.10 -4.47 3.99
C VAL A 34 -9.30 -3.01 3.58
N VAL A 35 -10.36 -2.35 4.08
CA VAL A 35 -10.64 -0.94 3.79
C VAL A 35 -9.58 -0.08 4.45
N LEU A 36 -9.31 -0.31 5.73
CA LEU A 36 -8.28 0.43 6.46
C LEU A 36 -6.88 0.16 5.88
N ALA A 37 -6.56 -1.09 5.54
CA ALA A 37 -5.32 -1.46 4.85
C ALA A 37 -5.14 -0.68 3.54
N SER A 38 -6.21 -0.52 2.76
CA SER A 38 -6.16 0.15 1.47
C SER A 38 -5.89 1.66 1.61
N VAL A 39 -6.52 2.32 2.57
CA VAL A 39 -6.33 3.75 2.84
C VAL A 39 -4.93 4.02 3.36
N GLU A 40 -4.43 3.22 4.31
CA GLU A 40 -3.06 3.34 4.81
C GLU A 40 -2.03 3.10 3.68
N ALA A 41 -2.22 2.06 2.86
CA ALA A 41 -1.33 1.77 1.75
C ALA A 41 -1.29 2.93 0.73
N MET A 42 -2.43 3.61 0.51
CA MET A 42 -2.54 4.73 -0.41
C MET A 42 -1.80 5.96 0.13
N ILE A 43 -2.03 6.33 1.38
CA ILE A 43 -1.32 7.43 2.05
C ILE A 43 0.20 7.17 2.02
N ASN A 44 0.62 5.96 2.37
CA ASN A 44 2.03 5.57 2.34
C ASN A 44 2.63 5.62 0.93
N GLY A 45 1.87 5.24 -0.09
CA GLY A 45 2.29 5.34 -1.49
C GLY A 45 2.50 6.79 -1.91
N ILE A 46 1.53 7.66 -1.59
CA ILE A 46 1.59 9.09 -1.89
C ILE A 46 2.77 9.76 -1.19
N ASN A 47 2.97 9.48 0.10
CA ASN A 47 4.09 10.02 0.86
C ASN A 47 5.44 9.58 0.26
N LYS A 48 5.58 8.30 -0.11
CA LYS A 48 6.79 7.81 -0.80
C LYS A 48 7.02 8.49 -2.15
N TYR A 49 5.95 8.78 -2.89
CA TYR A 49 6.03 9.52 -4.15
C TYR A 49 6.54 10.95 -3.93
N PHE A 50 6.00 11.68 -2.94
CA PHE A 50 6.43 13.04 -2.63
C PHE A 50 7.86 13.12 -2.05
N LEU A 51 8.20 12.25 -1.10
CA LEU A 51 9.55 12.17 -0.52
C LEU A 51 10.62 11.96 -1.61
N LYS A 52 10.34 11.07 -2.56
CA LYS A 52 11.29 10.75 -3.64
C LYS A 52 11.36 11.85 -4.71
N LYS A 53 10.39 12.76 -4.74
CA LYS A 53 10.45 14.01 -5.51
C LYS A 53 11.09 15.19 -4.76
N GLY A 54 11.42 15.02 -3.48
CA GLY A 54 12.10 16.06 -2.68
C GLY A 54 11.19 17.21 -2.24
N TYR A 55 9.90 16.94 -2.07
CA TYR A 55 8.94 17.86 -1.44
C TYR A 55 8.87 17.63 0.08
#